data_AF-A0A1F7PIY2-F1
#
_entry.id   AF-A0A1F7PIY2-F1
#
_cell.length_a   1.000
_cell.length_b   1.000
_cell.length_c   1.000
_cell.angle_alpha   90.00
_cell.angle_beta   90.00
_cell.angle_gamma   90.00
#
_symmetry.space_group_name_H-M   'P 1'
#
loop_
_entity.id
_entity.type
_entity.pdbx_description
1 polymer ?
#
loop_
_entity_poly.entity_id
_entity_poly.type
_entity_poly.pdbx_seq_one_letter_code
_entity_poly.pdbx_strand_id
1 'polypeptide(L)'
;MRGRTLVLTTTNGTAAMLAARGAAAAAVAALTNVGAVARWVLAQGRDATVLCAGEQGAFSLEDAVCAGILVERITAGAGRAGRSVEASDAAAAARCLGAHYAGRLGALLEDATWARTLARAGRAADLAACLALSTVDEVPVFDDGAIVPGPVTSRGGGRP
;
A
#
# COMPACT_ATOMS: atom_id res chain seq x y z
N MET A 1 -0.36 10.89 18.46
CA MET A 1 0.45 10.42 19.61
C MET A 1 1.92 10.80 19.38
N ARG A 2 2.35 12.02 19.75
CA ARG A 2 3.72 12.48 19.47
C ARG A 2 4.69 11.91 20.53
N GLY A 3 5.84 11.38 20.08
CA GLY A 3 6.95 10.94 20.94
C GLY A 3 6.67 9.68 21.78
N ARG A 4 5.70 8.85 21.39
CA ARG A 4 5.36 7.60 22.09
C ARG A 4 5.46 6.41 21.15
N THR A 5 5.89 5.28 21.68
CA THR A 5 5.86 3.99 20.97
C THR A 5 4.46 3.40 21.07
N LEU A 6 3.87 3.02 19.94
CA LEU A 6 2.62 2.27 19.87
C LEU A 6 2.96 0.78 19.72
N VAL A 7 2.52 -0.04 20.68
CA VAL A 7 2.55 -1.50 20.54
C VAL A 7 1.23 -1.92 19.90
N LEU A 8 1.30 -2.39 18.65
CA LEU A 8 0.14 -2.83 17.88
C LEU A 8 0.30 -4.32 17.55
N THR A 9 -0.71 -5.12 17.90
CA THR A 9 -0.80 -6.52 17.48
C THR A 9 -1.91 -6.64 16.45
N THR A 10 -1.59 -7.26 15.32
CA THR A 10 -2.56 -7.61 14.28
C THR A 10 -2.26 -9.03 13.80
N THR A 11 -3.29 -9.79 13.45
CA THR A 11 -3.13 -11.15 12.95
C THR A 11 -2.40 -11.17 11.61
N ASN A 12 -2.86 -10.35 10.65
CA ASN A 12 -2.37 -10.40 9.28
C ASN A 12 -1.10 -9.56 9.07
N GLY A 13 -1.04 -8.36 9.69
CA GLY A 13 0.09 -7.44 9.53
C GLY A 13 1.40 -7.97 10.11
N THR A 14 1.35 -8.68 11.25
CA THR A 14 2.55 -9.28 11.86
C THR A 14 3.17 -10.35 10.96
N ALA A 15 2.34 -11.22 10.37
CA ALA A 15 2.81 -12.25 9.46
C ALA A 15 3.45 -11.65 8.19
N ALA A 16 2.83 -10.62 7.62
CA ALA A 16 3.36 -9.92 6.45
C ALA A 16 4.73 -9.27 6.75
N MET A 17 4.88 -8.62 7.90
CA MET A 17 6.15 -7.99 8.29
C MET A 17 7.25 -9.02 8.57
N LEU A 18 6.92 -10.17 9.18
CA LEU A 18 7.88 -11.25 9.38
C LEU A 18 8.36 -11.83 8.04
N ALA A 19 7.47 -11.98 7.06
CA ALA A 19 7.85 -12.41 5.72
C ALA A 19 8.75 -11.39 5.00
N ALA A 20 8.58 -10.09 5.30
CA ALA A 20 9.38 -9.01 4.74
C ALA A 20 10.77 -8.81 5.40
N ARG A 21 11.10 -9.54 6.48
CA ARG A 21 12.37 -9.37 7.21
C ARG A 21 13.64 -9.56 6.37
N GLY A 22 13.57 -10.34 5.30
CA GLY A 22 14.71 -10.56 4.38
C GLY A 22 14.87 -9.49 3.31
N ALA A 23 13.96 -8.51 3.22
CA ALA A 23 14.03 -7.47 2.20
C ALA A 23 15.14 -6.47 2.49
N ALA A 24 15.80 -5.96 1.45
CA ALA A 24 16.81 -4.91 1.59
C ALA A 24 16.22 -3.61 2.17
N ALA A 25 14.94 -3.36 1.88
CA ALA A 25 14.14 -2.33 2.51
C ALA A 25 12.66 -2.73 2.39
N ALA A 26 11.86 -2.41 3.41
CA ALA A 26 10.43 -2.67 3.42
C ALA A 26 9.65 -1.45 3.91
N ALA A 27 8.50 -1.19 3.28
CA ALA A 27 7.62 -0.08 3.62
C ALA A 27 6.17 -0.55 3.69
N VAL A 28 5.35 0.15 4.47
CA VAL A 28 3.92 -0.11 4.60
C VAL A 28 3.14 0.74 3.61
N ALA A 29 2.40 0.06 2.74
CA ALA A 29 1.52 0.68 1.76
C ALA A 29 0.06 0.58 2.19
N ALA A 30 -0.67 1.67 1.96
CA ALA A 30 -2.12 1.78 2.08
C ALA A 30 -2.63 2.73 1.00
N LEU A 31 -3.93 2.69 0.69
CA LEU A 31 -4.54 3.61 -0.29
C LEU A 31 -4.24 5.08 0.08
N THR A 32 -4.21 5.40 1.37
CA THR A 32 -3.95 6.74 1.92
C THR A 32 -2.54 7.26 1.64
N ASN A 33 -1.53 6.39 1.46
CA ASN A 33 -0.14 6.81 1.21
C ASN A 33 0.47 6.22 -0.08
N VAL A 34 -0.32 5.51 -0.90
CA VAL A 34 0.17 4.75 -2.06
C VAL A 34 0.98 5.60 -3.06
N GLY A 35 0.77 6.92 -3.08
CA GLY A 35 1.54 7.84 -3.92
C GLY A 35 2.96 8.08 -3.41
N ALA A 36 3.10 8.23 -2.10
CA ALA A 36 4.39 8.39 -1.46
C ALA A 36 5.18 7.08 -1.50
N VAL A 37 4.53 5.96 -1.24
CA VAL A 37 5.17 4.63 -1.33
C VAL A 37 5.66 4.35 -2.75
N ALA A 38 4.87 4.65 -3.79
CA ALA A 38 5.31 4.47 -5.18
C ALA A 38 6.60 5.26 -5.48
N ARG A 39 6.69 6.52 -5.02
CA ARG A 39 7.90 7.34 -5.18
C ARG A 39 9.09 6.75 -4.42
N TRP A 40 8.84 6.30 -3.18
CA TRP A 40 9.86 5.68 -2.34
C TRP A 40 10.42 4.41 -3.00
N VAL A 41 9.56 3.54 -3.55
CA VAL A 41 9.97 2.33 -4.28
C VAL A 41 10.80 2.70 -5.51
N LEU A 42 10.34 3.67 -6.31
CA LEU A 42 11.06 4.09 -7.52
C LEU A 42 12.46 4.64 -7.24
N ALA A 43 12.63 5.31 -6.10
CA ALA A 43 13.90 5.85 -5.63
C ALA A 43 14.88 4.77 -5.15
N GLN A 44 14.38 3.59 -4.75
CA GLN A 44 15.25 2.45 -4.39
C GLN A 44 16.01 1.90 -5.61
N GLY A 45 15.44 2.02 -6.82
CA GLY A 45 16.06 1.52 -8.05
C GLY A 45 16.32 0.01 -8.03
N ARG A 46 15.44 -0.76 -7.38
CA ARG A 46 15.54 -2.21 -7.19
C ARG A 46 14.23 -2.89 -7.60
N ASP A 47 14.32 -4.21 -7.76
CA ASP A 47 13.13 -5.06 -7.85
C ASP A 47 12.29 -4.91 -6.58
N ALA A 48 10.96 -4.99 -6.74
CA ALA A 48 10.02 -4.79 -5.66
C ALA A 48 9.01 -5.95 -5.63
N THR A 49 8.70 -6.40 -4.43
CA THR A 49 7.60 -7.33 -4.17
C THR A 49 6.52 -6.59 -3.40
N VAL A 50 5.29 -6.62 -3.91
CA VAL A 50 4.12 -6.12 -3.17
C VAL A 50 3.50 -7.30 -2.44
N LEU A 51 3.57 -7.26 -1.10
CA LEU A 51 3.01 -8.30 -0.24
C LEU A 51 1.65 -7.84 0.28
N CYS A 52 0.58 -8.49 -0.19
CA CYS A 52 -0.75 -8.35 0.39
C CYS A 52 -0.82 -9.16 1.70
N ALA A 53 -1.33 -8.57 2.77
CA ALA A 53 -1.45 -9.26 4.05
C ALA A 53 -2.55 -10.32 4.01
N GLY A 54 -3.56 -10.12 3.16
CA GLY A 54 -4.72 -11.00 3.05
C GLY A 54 -5.61 -10.95 4.28
N GLU A 55 -6.58 -11.85 4.31
CA GLU A 55 -7.48 -12.04 5.45
C GLU A 55 -7.52 -13.52 5.81
N GLN A 56 -7.01 -13.89 7.00
CA GLN A 56 -6.97 -15.29 7.47
C GLN A 56 -6.34 -16.27 6.47
N GLY A 57 -5.28 -15.84 5.78
CA GLY A 57 -4.59 -16.64 4.76
C GLY A 57 -5.30 -16.71 3.41
N ALA A 58 -6.41 -15.98 3.23
CA ALA A 58 -7.14 -15.87 1.98
C ALA A 58 -6.89 -14.52 1.28
N PHE A 59 -7.30 -14.46 0.01
CA PHE A 59 -7.26 -13.26 -0.81
C PHE A 59 -8.09 -12.12 -0.19
N SER A 60 -7.48 -10.93 -0.07
CA SER A 60 -8.17 -9.69 0.27
C SER A 60 -8.31 -8.81 -0.99
N LEU A 61 -9.54 -8.41 -1.29
CA LEU A 61 -9.84 -7.60 -2.47
C LEU A 61 -9.28 -6.19 -2.32
N GLU A 62 -9.46 -5.57 -1.16
CA GLU A 62 -8.94 -4.25 -0.84
C GLU A 62 -7.40 -4.20 -0.90
N ASP A 63 -6.72 -5.25 -0.42
CA ASP A 63 -5.26 -5.36 -0.53
C ASP A 63 -4.83 -5.46 -2.01
N ALA A 64 -5.50 -6.31 -2.79
CA ALA A 64 -5.19 -6.49 -4.20
C ALA A 64 -5.44 -5.22 -5.03
N VAL A 65 -6.50 -4.46 -4.70
CA VAL A 65 -6.78 -3.16 -5.32
C VAL A 65 -5.70 -2.14 -4.94
N CYS A 66 -5.31 -2.07 -3.67
CA CYS A 66 -4.22 -1.20 -3.22
C CYS A 66 -2.90 -1.56 -3.92
N ALA A 67 -2.57 -2.85 -4.00
CA ALA A 67 -1.41 -3.35 -4.73
C ALA A 67 -1.47 -2.98 -6.21
N GLY A 68 -2.63 -3.12 -6.85
CA GLY A 68 -2.84 -2.74 -8.24
C GLY A 68 -2.59 -1.27 -8.52
N ILE A 69 -3.11 -0.38 -7.66
CA ILE A 69 -2.89 1.06 -7.76
C ILE A 69 -1.41 1.40 -7.52
N LEU A 70 -0.74 0.70 -6.59
CA LEU A 70 0.68 0.87 -6.32
C LEU A 70 1.53 0.47 -7.55
N VAL A 71 1.27 -0.71 -8.12
CA VAL A 71 1.95 -1.23 -9.31
C VAL A 71 1.77 -0.26 -10.47
N GLU A 72 0.55 0.21 -10.75
CA GLU A 72 0.30 1.19 -11.81
C GLU A 72 1.15 2.46 -11.63
N ARG A 73 1.21 3.00 -10.40
CA ARG A 73 2.00 4.21 -10.12
C ARG A 73 3.50 3.99 -10.26
N ILE A 74 3.99 2.82 -9.89
CA ILE A 74 5.39 2.44 -10.08
C ILE A 74 5.68 2.34 -11.58
N THR A 75 4.88 1.59 -12.34
CA THR A 75 5.06 1.42 -13.79
C THR A 75 5.01 2.77 -14.52
N ALA A 76 4.00 3.59 -14.24
CA ALA A 76 3.87 4.92 -14.85
C ALA A 76 5.03 5.86 -14.46
N GLY A 77 5.45 5.84 -13.19
CA GLY A 77 6.57 6.64 -12.71
C GLY A 77 7.92 6.20 -13.28
N ALA A 78 8.12 4.89 -13.46
CA ALA A 78 9.30 4.34 -14.13
C ALA A 78 9.34 4.75 -15.61
N GLY A 79 8.21 4.65 -16.32
CA GLY A 79 8.11 5.08 -17.71
C GLY A 79 8.45 6.55 -17.92
N ARG A 80 7.99 7.44 -17.01
CA ARG A 80 8.38 8.87 -17.02
C ARG A 80 9.88 9.10 -16.80
N ALA A 81 10.55 8.18 -16.12
CA ALA A 81 11.99 8.20 -15.90
C ALA A 81 12.78 7.44 -16.99
N GLY A 82 12.12 7.01 -18.08
CA GLY A 82 12.76 6.26 -19.16
C GLY A 82 13.16 4.82 -18.78
N ARG A 83 12.52 4.24 -17.75
CA ARG A 83 12.76 2.86 -17.30
C ARG A 83 11.55 1.98 -17.61
N SER A 84 11.79 0.71 -17.94
CA SER A 84 10.75 -0.31 -18.01
C SER A 84 10.58 -1.02 -16.67
N VAL A 85 9.37 -1.53 -16.40
CA VAL A 85 9.07 -2.40 -15.26
C VAL A 85 8.38 -3.63 -15.81
N GLU A 86 8.94 -4.80 -15.53
CA GLU A 86 8.31 -6.08 -15.82
C GLU A 86 7.40 -6.47 -14.65
N ALA A 87 6.13 -6.75 -14.95
CA ALA A 87 5.16 -7.16 -13.95
C ALA A 87 4.95 -8.67 -14.05
N SER A 88 4.95 -9.37 -12.92
CA SER A 88 4.49 -10.75 -12.84
C SER A 88 2.98 -10.85 -13.12
N ASP A 89 2.48 -12.06 -13.39
CA ASP A 89 1.05 -12.31 -13.61
C ASP A 89 0.19 -11.80 -12.45
N ALA A 90 0.65 -12.02 -11.21
CA ALA A 90 -0.03 -11.54 -10.01
C ALA A 90 -0.07 -10.01 -9.96
N ALA A 91 1.02 -9.34 -10.31
CA ALA A 91 1.07 -7.88 -10.37
C ALA A 91 0.18 -7.32 -11.51
N ALA A 92 0.15 -7.99 -12.67
CA ALA A 92 -0.72 -7.63 -13.78
C ALA A 92 -2.21 -7.80 -13.43
N ALA A 93 -2.58 -8.91 -12.79
CA ALA A 93 -3.94 -9.15 -12.30
C ALA A 93 -4.36 -8.12 -11.24
N ALA A 94 -3.50 -7.84 -10.27
CA ALA A 94 -3.72 -6.79 -9.28
C ALA A 94 -3.89 -5.43 -9.95
N ARG A 95 -3.07 -5.09 -10.95
CA ARG A 95 -3.18 -3.84 -11.71
C ARG A 95 -4.53 -3.70 -12.41
N CYS A 96 -5.07 -4.78 -12.98
CA CYS A 96 -6.42 -4.78 -13.55
C CYS A 96 -7.49 -4.49 -12.49
N LEU A 97 -7.40 -5.10 -11.30
CA LEU A 97 -8.29 -4.79 -10.18
C LEU A 97 -8.14 -3.32 -9.74
N GLY A 98 -6.91 -2.85 -9.58
CA GLY A 98 -6.60 -1.45 -9.26
C GLY A 98 -7.25 -0.49 -10.25
N ALA A 99 -7.09 -0.72 -11.55
CA ALA A 99 -7.71 0.09 -12.60
C ALA A 99 -9.25 0.06 -12.53
N HIS A 100 -9.82 -1.11 -12.29
CA HIS A 100 -11.27 -1.29 -12.18
C HIS A 100 -11.88 -0.52 -11.00
N TYR A 101 -11.15 -0.34 -9.89
CA TYR A 101 -11.63 0.34 -8.67
C TYR A 101 -11.12 1.77 -8.50
N ALA A 102 -10.09 2.21 -9.23
CA ALA A 102 -9.41 3.50 -9.01
C ALA A 102 -10.36 4.71 -8.98
N GLY A 103 -11.42 4.70 -9.80
CA GLY A 103 -12.43 5.77 -9.85
C GLY A 103 -13.64 5.57 -8.92
N ARG A 104 -13.70 4.47 -8.17
CA ARG A 104 -14.86 4.06 -7.36
C ARG A 104 -14.45 3.28 -6.12
N LEU A 105 -13.39 3.71 -5.43
CA LEU A 105 -12.89 3.03 -4.23
C LEU A 105 -13.97 2.78 -3.18
N GLY A 106 -14.97 3.67 -3.08
CA GLY A 106 -16.14 3.49 -2.20
C GLY A 106 -16.94 2.21 -2.46
N ALA A 107 -16.93 1.67 -3.69
CA ALA A 107 -17.58 0.41 -4.02
C ALA A 107 -16.99 -0.78 -3.25
N LEU A 108 -15.74 -0.69 -2.77
CA LEU A 108 -15.13 -1.73 -1.94
C LEU A 108 -15.88 -1.95 -0.62
N LEU A 109 -16.60 -0.95 -0.10
CA LEU A 109 -17.44 -1.13 1.09
C LEU A 109 -18.50 -2.21 0.89
N GLU A 110 -18.97 -2.36 -0.34
CA GLU A 110 -20.00 -3.31 -0.74
C GLU A 110 -19.39 -4.58 -1.35
N ASP A 111 -18.35 -4.43 -2.17
CA ASP A 111 -17.76 -5.54 -2.94
C ASP A 111 -16.84 -6.42 -2.09
N ALA A 112 -16.11 -5.85 -1.13
CA ALA A 112 -15.15 -6.60 -0.32
C ALA A 112 -15.77 -7.26 0.92
N THR A 113 -15.50 -8.56 1.09
CA THR A 113 -16.02 -9.36 2.21
C THR A 113 -15.62 -8.81 3.57
N TRP A 114 -14.37 -8.38 3.73
CA TRP A 114 -13.89 -7.86 5.00
C TRP A 114 -14.42 -6.45 5.29
N ALA A 115 -14.50 -5.59 4.27
CA ALA A 115 -15.13 -4.29 4.41
C ALA A 115 -16.60 -4.41 4.85
N ARG A 116 -17.39 -5.31 4.25
CA ARG A 116 -18.75 -5.60 4.71
C ARG A 116 -18.80 -6.09 6.16
N THR A 117 -17.84 -6.91 6.56
CA THR A 117 -17.74 -7.45 7.94
C THR A 117 -17.49 -6.32 8.94
N LEU A 118 -16.51 -5.47 8.67
CA LEU A 118 -16.19 -4.30 9.50
C LEU A 118 -17.32 -3.27 9.54
N ALA A 119 -18.01 -3.04 8.42
CA ALA A 119 -19.18 -2.16 8.38
C ALA A 119 -20.30 -2.65 9.30
N ARG A 120 -20.60 -3.96 9.29
CA ARG A 120 -21.57 -4.59 10.20
C ARG A 120 -21.15 -4.51 11.68
N ALA A 121 -19.85 -4.44 11.96
CA ALA A 121 -19.30 -4.22 13.29
C ALA A 121 -19.28 -2.73 13.71
N GLY A 122 -19.90 -1.83 12.94
CA GLY A 122 -19.96 -0.40 13.25
C GLY A 122 -18.67 0.37 12.98
N ARG A 123 -17.81 -0.11 12.07
CA ARG A 123 -16.52 0.51 11.70
C ARG A 123 -16.55 1.21 10.33
N ALA A 124 -17.73 1.64 9.88
CA ALA A 124 -17.90 2.27 8.56
C ALA A 124 -17.07 3.55 8.37
N ALA A 125 -16.94 4.38 9.42
CA ALA A 125 -16.13 5.60 9.37
C ALA A 125 -14.64 5.30 9.17
N ASP A 126 -14.11 4.27 9.85
CA ASP A 126 -12.72 3.85 9.71
C ASP A 126 -12.45 3.32 8.29
N LEU A 127 -13.38 2.53 7.74
CA LEU A 127 -13.29 2.06 6.36
C LEU A 127 -13.25 3.21 5.35
N ALA A 128 -14.13 4.22 5.51
CA ALA A 128 -14.14 5.38 4.64
C ALA A 128 -12.80 6.14 4.67
N ALA A 129 -12.19 6.28 5.85
CA ALA A 129 -10.86 6.87 5.99
C ALA A 129 -9.78 6.03 5.30
N CYS A 130 -9.83 4.70 5.43
CA CYS A 130 -8.89 3.78 4.78
C CYS A 130 -8.98 3.78 3.25
N LEU A 131 -10.16 4.06 2.69
CA LEU A 131 -10.39 4.11 1.24
C LEU A 131 -10.01 5.46 0.60
N ALA A 132 -9.58 6.45 1.39
CA ALA A 132 -9.12 7.71 0.86
C ALA A 132 -7.79 7.56 0.12
N LEU A 133 -7.69 8.13 -1.08
CA LEU A 133 -6.55 7.92 -1.96
C LEU A 133 -5.49 9.01 -1.77
N SER A 134 -4.29 8.62 -1.32
CA SER A 134 -3.08 9.49 -1.30
C SER A 134 -3.25 10.79 -0.52
N THR A 135 -3.90 10.70 0.64
CA THR A 135 -4.14 11.81 1.56
C THR A 135 -2.93 12.14 2.44
N VAL A 136 -1.97 11.23 2.56
CA VAL A 136 -0.77 11.41 3.39
C VAL A 136 0.50 11.10 2.58
N ASP A 137 1.61 11.74 2.94
CA ASP A 137 2.90 11.61 2.24
C ASP A 137 3.94 10.80 3.05
N GLU A 138 3.56 10.32 4.23
CA GLU A 138 4.35 9.48 5.10
C GLU A 138 4.52 8.07 4.54
N VAL A 139 5.76 7.58 4.56
CA VAL A 139 6.12 6.22 4.18
C VAL A 139 6.66 5.51 5.41
N PRO A 140 5.83 4.77 6.17
CA PRO A 140 6.34 3.98 7.29
C PRO A 140 7.26 2.88 6.75
N VAL A 141 8.46 2.75 7.30
CA VAL A 141 9.44 1.73 6.92
C VAL A 141 9.64 0.74 8.06
N PHE A 142 9.88 -0.51 7.70
CA PHE A 142 10.20 -1.56 8.64
C PHE A 142 11.71 -1.59 8.86
N ASP A 143 12.12 -1.34 10.10
CA ASP A 143 13.52 -1.27 10.53
C ASP A 143 13.68 -1.94 11.90
N ASP A 144 14.62 -2.87 11.99
CA ASP A 144 14.96 -3.64 13.20
C ASP A 144 13.75 -4.12 14.03
N GLY A 145 12.73 -4.70 13.37
CA GLY A 145 11.55 -5.24 14.06
C GLY A 145 10.49 -4.20 14.45
N ALA A 146 10.67 -2.92 14.10
CA ALA A 146 9.73 -1.84 14.33
C ALA A 146 9.31 -1.14 13.03
N ILE A 147 8.16 -0.45 13.06
CA ILE A 147 7.77 0.48 12.01
C ILE A 147 8.18 1.88 12.46
N VAL A 148 9.05 2.53 11.68
CA VAL A 148 9.52 3.88 11.93
C VAL A 148 9.12 4.81 10.79
N PRO A 149 9.06 6.14 11.00
CA PRO A 149 8.89 7.08 9.91
C PRO A 149 10.01 6.90 8.88
N GLY A 150 9.68 6.68 7.62
CA GLY A 150 10.66 6.60 6.54
C GLY A 150 11.22 7.97 6.15
N PRO A 151 12.28 7.98 5.33
CA PRO A 151 12.90 9.22 4.86
C PRO A 151 11.88 10.06 4.08
N VAL A 152 11.86 11.37 4.33
CA VAL A 152 10.95 12.31 3.67
C VAL A 152 11.25 12.34 2.17
N THR A 153 10.41 11.72 1.35
CA THR A 153 10.50 11.86 -0.10
C THR A 153 9.82 13.17 -0.51
N SER A 154 10.58 14.23 -0.77
CA SER A 154 10.03 15.50 -1.26
C SER A 154 9.25 15.28 -2.56
N ARG A 155 8.05 15.85 -2.68
CA ARG A 155 7.41 16.00 -4.00
C ARG A 155 8.38 16.83 -4.85
N GLY A 156 8.80 16.30 -6.00
CA GLY A 156 9.71 17.00 -6.90
C GLY A 156 9.22 18.43 -7.09
N GLY A 157 10.03 19.40 -6.66
CA GLY A 157 9.74 20.80 -6.82
C GLY A 157 9.70 21.13 -8.30
N GLY A 158 8.50 21.30 -8.85
CA GLY A 158 8.33 22.15 -10.00
C GLY A 158 8.77 23.54 -9.59
N ARG A 159 9.93 23.97 -10.08
CA ARG A 159 10.27 25.40 -10.10
C ARG A 159 9.25 26.11 -11.02
N PRO A 160 8.89 27.37 -10.71
CA PRO A 160 7.98 28.16 -11.55
C PRO A 160 8.53 28.35 -12.96
#